data_AF-A0A6L8NF62-F1
#
_entry.id   AF-A0A6L8NF62-F1
#
_cell.length_a   1.000
_cell.length_b   1.000
_cell.length_c   1.000
_cell.angle_alpha   90.00
_cell.angle_beta   90.00
_cell.angle_gamma   90.00
#
_symmetry.space_group_name_H-M   'P 1'
#
loop_
_entity.id
_entity.type
_entity.pdbx_description
1 polymer ?
#
loop_
_entity_poly.entity_id
_entity_poly.type
_entity_poly.pdbx_seq_one_letter_code
_entity_poly.pdbx_strand_id
1 'polypeptide(L)'
;MFTTSACLPRLRLRPAARADSEYAYFRDRLSDPTLLARAVTLYGRRGEWLAVPVGGVRRGGFVSCPDVVLAVDVRALLMGRGGFPGVRMRWSEDRDTCHTVVWGERAPGVDDDEVLGRFYGYSEDAIAGFVGVLSRAVHSALSTGPVSWSGRVPPALSGGRS
;
A
#
# COMPACT_ATOMS: atom_id res chain seq x y z
N MET A 1 39.98 -15.55 -9.78
CA MET A 1 39.13 -15.92 -8.61
C MET A 1 38.34 -14.67 -8.25
N PHE A 2 37.12 -14.51 -8.78
CA PHE A 2 36.27 -13.36 -8.42
C PHE A 2 35.38 -13.80 -7.27
N THR A 3 35.68 -13.31 -6.08
CA THR A 3 34.78 -13.40 -4.94
C THR A 3 33.59 -12.50 -5.28
N THR A 4 32.48 -13.11 -5.68
CA THR A 4 31.20 -12.42 -5.79
C THR A 4 30.85 -11.97 -4.37
N SER A 5 31.15 -10.72 -4.07
CA SER A 5 30.65 -10.06 -2.87
C SER A 5 29.13 -10.06 -3.03
N ALA A 6 28.45 -10.99 -2.37
CA ALA A 6 27.01 -11.05 -2.36
C ALA A 6 26.53 -9.76 -1.69
N CYS A 7 26.19 -8.78 -2.51
CA CYS A 7 25.49 -7.58 -2.07
C CYS A 7 24.23 -8.08 -1.39
N LEU A 8 24.20 -8.04 -0.05
CA LEU A 8 23.04 -8.46 0.71
C LEU A 8 21.82 -7.71 0.16
N PRO A 9 20.71 -8.40 -0.15
CA PRO A 9 19.55 -7.74 -0.73
C PRO A 9 19.09 -6.63 0.24
N ARG A 10 18.89 -5.43 -0.31
CA ARG A 10 18.49 -4.22 0.43
C ARG A 10 17.10 -4.36 1.07
N LEU A 11 16.33 -5.33 0.59
CA LEU A 11 15.00 -5.69 1.02
C LEU A 11 14.96 -7.18 1.36
N ARG A 12 14.29 -7.54 2.46
CA ARG A 12 14.12 -8.93 2.88
C ARG A 12 12.64 -9.25 3.06
N LEU A 13 12.28 -10.51 2.80
CA LEU A 13 10.96 -11.05 3.11
C LEU A 13 10.99 -11.76 4.45
N ARG A 14 9.97 -11.52 5.26
CA ARG A 14 9.69 -12.29 6.48
C ARG A 14 8.22 -12.70 6.50
N PRO A 15 7.85 -13.77 7.22
CA PRO A 15 6.46 -13.99 7.57
C PRO A 15 5.89 -12.75 8.26
N ALA A 16 4.63 -12.41 7.98
CA ALA A 16 3.96 -11.30 8.63
C ALA A 16 3.96 -11.46 10.15
N ALA A 17 4.45 -10.46 10.89
CA ALA A 17 4.44 -10.52 12.34
C ALA A 17 3.14 -9.93 12.89
N ARG A 18 2.52 -10.65 13.83
CA ARG A 18 1.24 -10.23 14.44
C ARG A 18 1.33 -8.93 15.26
N ALA A 19 2.55 -8.51 15.62
CA ALA A 19 2.82 -7.28 16.35
C ALA A 19 2.91 -6.05 15.43
N ASP A 20 2.95 -6.24 14.10
CA ASP A 20 3.12 -5.15 13.14
C ASP A 20 1.82 -4.34 13.06
N SER A 21 1.93 -3.01 13.07
CA SER A 21 0.76 -2.11 12.98
C SER A 21 -0.02 -2.33 11.68
N GLU A 22 0.66 -2.63 10.58
CA GLU A 22 0.02 -3.00 9.31
C GLU A 22 -0.72 -4.34 9.40
N TYR A 23 -0.19 -5.32 10.15
CA TYR A 23 -0.89 -6.58 10.38
C TYR A 23 -2.23 -6.33 11.08
N ALA A 24 -2.22 -5.55 12.17
CA ALA A 24 -3.42 -5.18 12.89
C ALA A 24 -4.39 -4.40 11.98
N TYR A 25 -3.88 -3.46 11.18
CA TYR A 25 -4.66 -2.69 10.23
C TYR A 25 -5.45 -3.57 9.26
N PHE A 26 -4.79 -4.56 8.63
CA PHE A 26 -5.42 -5.47 7.69
C PHE A 26 -6.31 -6.50 8.40
N ARG A 27 -5.92 -6.99 9.58
CA ARG A 27 -6.71 -7.98 10.34
C ARG A 27 -8.11 -7.45 10.62
N ASP A 28 -8.21 -6.19 10.99
CA ASP A 28 -9.47 -5.57 11.39
C ASP A 28 -10.32 -5.14 10.18
N ARG A 29 -9.76 -5.16 8.96
CA ARG A 29 -10.42 -4.61 7.76
C ARG A 29 -10.66 -5.60 6.65
N LEU A 30 -9.90 -6.69 6.56
CA LEU A 30 -10.12 -7.71 5.53
C LEU A 30 -11.41 -8.47 5.79
N SER A 31 -12.14 -8.74 4.73
CA SER A 31 -13.28 -9.67 4.75
C SER A 31 -12.86 -11.10 5.09
N ASP A 32 -11.65 -11.49 4.66
CA ASP A 32 -11.01 -12.77 5.02
C ASP A 32 -9.65 -12.52 5.71
N PRO A 33 -9.63 -12.43 7.05
CA PRO A 33 -8.40 -12.26 7.81
C PRO A 33 -7.45 -13.47 7.73
N THR A 34 -7.90 -14.65 7.28
CA THR A 34 -7.05 -15.85 7.21
C THR A 34 -5.94 -15.69 6.18
N LEU A 35 -6.10 -14.79 5.20
CA LEU A 35 -5.06 -14.41 4.24
C LEU A 35 -3.78 -13.90 4.91
N LEU A 36 -3.88 -13.36 6.12
CA LEU A 36 -2.73 -12.88 6.88
C LEU A 36 -1.77 -13.98 7.34
N ALA A 37 -2.22 -15.23 7.42
CA ALA A 37 -1.33 -16.37 7.66
C ALA A 37 -0.32 -16.58 6.52
N ARG A 38 -0.63 -16.06 5.33
CA ARG A 38 0.19 -16.14 4.12
C ARG A 38 0.75 -14.78 3.70
N ALA A 39 0.46 -13.71 4.44
CA ALA A 39 1.01 -12.38 4.20
C ALA A 39 2.50 -12.34 4.54
N VAL A 40 3.20 -11.41 3.90
CA VAL A 40 4.65 -11.32 3.98
C VAL A 40 5.05 -9.88 4.23
N THR A 41 5.92 -9.68 5.22
CA THR A 41 6.48 -8.36 5.52
C THR A 41 7.71 -8.15 4.64
N LEU A 42 7.71 -7.04 3.91
CA LEU A 42 8.80 -6.50 3.13
C LEU A 42 9.59 -5.57 4.06
N TYR A 43 10.77 -5.99 4.49
CA TYR A 43 11.61 -5.26 5.44
C TYR A 43 12.79 -4.58 4.75
N GLY A 44 12.88 -3.25 4.83
CA GLY A 44 13.97 -2.46 4.27
C GLY A 44 14.39 -1.30 5.17
N ARG A 45 15.45 -0.57 4.80
CA ARG A 45 15.98 0.56 5.61
C ARG A 45 14.97 1.70 5.83
N ARG A 46 13.95 1.79 4.98
CA ARG A 46 12.95 2.88 4.96
C ARG A 46 11.63 2.48 5.65
N GLY A 47 11.52 1.27 6.18
CA GLY A 47 10.33 0.81 6.86
C GLY A 47 9.97 -0.63 6.54
N GLU A 48 8.78 -0.99 7.00
CA GLU A 48 8.16 -2.29 6.81
C GLU A 48 6.87 -2.08 6.02
N TRP A 49 6.62 -2.97 5.06
CA TRP A 49 5.39 -2.99 4.28
C TRP A 49 4.81 -4.40 4.21
N LEU A 50 3.50 -4.52 4.37
CA LEU A 50 2.81 -5.80 4.37
C LEU A 50 2.21 -6.08 2.99
N ALA A 51 2.71 -7.13 2.33
CA ALA A 51 2.10 -7.65 1.11
C ALA A 51 1.12 -8.77 1.46
N VAL A 52 -0.17 -8.50 1.26
CA VAL A 52 -1.26 -9.47 1.50
C VAL A 52 -1.60 -10.21 0.20
N PRO A 53 -1.57 -11.56 0.19
CA PRO A 53 -1.85 -12.34 -1.01
C PRO A 53 -3.30 -12.19 -1.47
N VAL A 54 -3.56 -12.58 -2.72
CA VAL A 54 -4.94 -12.80 -3.20
C VAL A 54 -5.53 -14.09 -2.59
N GLY A 55 -6.85 -14.16 -2.55
CA GLY A 55 -7.60 -15.30 -2.03
C GLY A 55 -8.98 -14.87 -1.52
N GLY A 56 -9.91 -15.82 -1.39
CA GLY A 56 -11.30 -15.52 -1.08
C GLY A 56 -11.87 -14.52 -2.09
N VAL A 57 -12.34 -13.37 -1.61
CA VAL A 57 -12.86 -12.27 -2.44
C VAL A 57 -11.80 -11.24 -2.83
N ARG A 58 -10.59 -11.30 -2.27
CA ARG A 58 -9.49 -10.37 -2.61
C ARG A 58 -8.86 -10.77 -3.94
N ARG A 59 -9.07 -9.95 -4.97
CA ARG A 59 -8.65 -10.24 -6.36
C ARG A 59 -7.33 -9.63 -6.75
N GLY A 60 -6.86 -8.62 -6.00
CA GLY A 60 -5.58 -7.99 -6.23
C GLY A 60 -5.00 -7.33 -5.00
N GLY A 61 -3.81 -6.77 -5.16
CA GLY A 61 -3.14 -6.01 -4.13
C GLY A 61 -2.04 -5.15 -4.71
N PHE A 62 -1.55 -4.22 -3.88
CA PHE A 62 -0.47 -3.34 -4.27
C PHE A 62 0.39 -2.93 -3.07
N VAL A 63 1.61 -2.49 -3.35
CA VAL A 63 2.49 -1.77 -2.43
C VAL A 63 3.01 -0.53 -3.14
N SER A 64 2.78 0.63 -2.54
CA SER A 64 3.36 1.90 -2.98
C SER A 64 4.80 1.99 -2.47
N CYS A 65 5.72 2.18 -3.41
CA CYS A 65 7.16 2.23 -3.16
C CYS A 65 7.65 3.67 -3.39
N PRO A 66 8.39 4.29 -2.46
CA PRO A 66 8.90 5.66 -2.60
C PRO A 66 9.92 5.86 -3.72
N ASP A 67 10.52 4.79 -4.25
CA ASP A 67 11.51 4.88 -5.33
C ASP A 67 11.53 3.63 -6.21
N VAL A 68 12.12 3.77 -7.40
CA VAL A 68 12.18 2.70 -8.42
C VAL A 68 12.98 1.50 -7.95
N VAL A 69 14.07 1.72 -7.19
CA VAL A 69 14.96 0.63 -6.76
C VAL A 69 14.20 -0.29 -5.82
N LEU A 70 13.49 0.30 -4.85
CA LEU A 70 12.63 -0.46 -3.95
C LEU A 70 11.51 -1.18 -4.69
N ALA A 71 10.86 -0.54 -5.67
CA ALA A 71 9.80 -1.17 -6.45
C ALA A 71 10.30 -2.38 -7.27
N VAL A 72 11.52 -2.31 -7.84
CA VAL A 72 12.18 -3.44 -8.51
C VAL A 72 12.45 -4.57 -7.53
N ASP A 73 13.00 -4.26 -6.36
CA ASP A 73 13.29 -5.26 -5.30
C ASP A 73 12.01 -5.95 -4.81
N VAL A 74 10.95 -5.17 -4.54
CA VAL A 74 9.64 -5.72 -4.13
C VAL A 74 9.08 -6.63 -5.22
N ARG A 75 9.11 -6.20 -6.49
CA ARG A 75 8.65 -7.03 -7.61
C ARG A 75 9.41 -8.35 -7.67
N ALA A 76 10.74 -8.31 -7.59
CA ALA A 76 11.58 -9.50 -7.66
C ALA A 76 11.26 -10.50 -6.52
N LEU A 77 11.01 -9.99 -5.32
CA LEU A 77 10.70 -10.81 -4.14
C LEU A 77 9.31 -11.48 -4.19
N LEU A 78 8.33 -10.83 -4.82
CA LEU A 78 6.96 -11.38 -4.91
C LEU A 78 6.75 -12.26 -6.15
N MET A 79 7.57 -12.10 -7.19
CA MET A 79 7.42 -12.83 -8.45
C MET A 79 7.58 -14.34 -8.25
N GLY A 80 6.66 -15.12 -8.83
CA GLY A 80 6.64 -16.58 -8.70
C GLY A 80 6.15 -17.11 -7.35
N ARG A 81 5.81 -16.23 -6.40
CA ARG A 81 5.36 -16.63 -5.06
C ARG A 81 3.86 -16.91 -5.03
N GLY A 82 3.49 -18.03 -4.40
CA GLY A 82 2.09 -18.41 -4.24
C GLY A 82 1.26 -17.36 -3.51
N GLY A 83 0.14 -16.94 -4.09
CA GLY A 83 -0.71 -15.85 -3.57
C GLY A 83 -0.40 -14.47 -4.16
N PHE A 84 0.64 -14.33 -4.99
CA PHE A 84 0.99 -13.08 -5.68
C PHE A 84 1.06 -13.29 -7.21
N PRO A 85 -0.04 -13.68 -7.88
CA PRO A 85 -0.01 -13.93 -9.31
C PRO A 85 0.16 -12.63 -10.10
N GLY A 86 0.83 -12.70 -11.25
CA GLY A 86 0.91 -11.58 -12.20
C GLY A 86 1.53 -10.31 -11.64
N VAL A 87 2.62 -10.41 -10.86
CA VAL A 87 3.30 -9.23 -10.28
C VAL A 87 3.81 -8.29 -11.38
N ARG A 88 3.38 -7.03 -11.31
CA ARG A 88 3.63 -5.97 -12.29
C ARG A 88 4.05 -4.68 -11.58
N MET A 89 4.83 -3.85 -12.26
CA MET A 89 5.08 -2.48 -11.83
C MET A 89 4.13 -1.54 -12.59
N ARG A 90 3.46 -0.65 -11.86
CA ARG A 90 2.84 0.56 -12.41
C ARG A 90 3.79 1.72 -12.15
N TRP A 91 4.36 2.20 -13.23
CA TRP A 91 5.24 3.36 -13.23
C TRP A 91 4.39 4.60 -13.03
N SER A 92 4.78 5.46 -12.08
CA SER A 92 4.41 6.87 -12.15
C SER A 92 5.12 7.49 -13.34
N GLU A 93 4.47 8.43 -14.01
CA GLU A 93 5.09 9.24 -15.07
C GLU A 93 6.19 10.13 -14.50
N ASP A 94 6.06 10.53 -13.23
CA ASP A 94 7.11 11.23 -12.47
C ASP A 94 8.06 10.27 -11.75
N ARG A 95 9.36 10.44 -11.99
CA ARG A 95 10.44 9.61 -11.41
C ARG A 95 10.64 9.78 -9.90
N ASP A 96 10.22 10.92 -9.37
CA ASP A 96 10.30 11.25 -7.94
C ASP A 96 8.98 10.94 -7.21
N THR A 97 8.01 10.33 -7.90
CA THR A 97 6.71 9.96 -7.35
C THR A 97 6.64 8.45 -7.12
N CYS A 98 5.89 8.04 -6.10
CA CYS A 98 5.74 6.65 -5.68
C CYS A 98 5.41 5.72 -6.86
N HIS A 99 6.28 4.72 -7.10
CA HIS A 99 5.99 3.61 -8.02
C HIS A 99 5.16 2.57 -7.30
N THR A 100 4.26 1.88 -8.00
CA THR A 100 3.39 0.89 -7.36
C THR A 100 3.69 -0.50 -7.89
N VAL A 101 4.00 -1.45 -7.01
CA VAL A 101 4.01 -2.87 -7.38
C VAL A 101 2.61 -3.42 -7.15
N VAL A 102 2.02 -4.02 -8.18
CA VAL A 102 0.66 -4.59 -8.14
C VAL A 102 0.70 -6.08 -8.45
N TRP A 103 -0.25 -6.84 -7.92
CA TRP A 103 -0.45 -8.27 -8.20
C TRP A 103 -1.94 -8.61 -8.23
N GLY A 104 -2.27 -9.80 -8.74
CA GLY A 104 -3.64 -10.25 -8.94
C GLY A 104 -4.25 -9.76 -10.26
N GLU A 105 -5.57 -9.69 -10.30
CA GLU A 105 -6.33 -9.12 -11.42
C GLU A 105 -6.00 -7.64 -11.63
N ARG A 106 -6.38 -7.10 -12.79
CA ARG A 106 -6.28 -5.66 -13.02
C ARG A 106 -7.38 -4.96 -12.21
N ALA A 107 -6.99 -3.99 -11.38
CA ALA A 107 -7.95 -3.18 -10.64
C ALA A 107 -8.94 -2.50 -11.61
N PRO A 108 -10.23 -2.38 -11.22
CA PRO A 108 -11.21 -1.60 -11.95
C PRO A 108 -10.68 -0.19 -12.26
N GLY A 109 -10.89 0.29 -13.49
CA GLY A 109 -10.48 1.63 -13.91
C GLY A 109 -11.44 2.73 -13.47
N VAL A 110 -12.15 2.53 -12.36
CA VAL A 110 -13.15 3.45 -11.83
C VAL A 110 -12.61 4.11 -10.56
N ASP A 111 -13.00 5.36 -10.34
CA ASP A 111 -12.71 6.11 -9.12
C ASP A 111 -13.88 5.96 -8.14
N ASP A 112 -14.09 4.73 -7.69
CA ASP A 112 -15.16 4.36 -6.76
C ASP A 112 -14.55 3.51 -5.63
N ASP A 113 -14.48 4.11 -4.45
CA ASP A 113 -13.86 3.52 -3.26
C ASP A 113 -14.54 2.23 -2.79
N GLU A 114 -15.85 2.08 -3.00
CA GLU A 114 -16.53 0.83 -2.65
C GLU A 114 -16.13 -0.29 -3.60
N VAL A 115 -16.11 0.01 -4.90
CA VAL A 115 -15.71 -0.96 -5.94
C VAL A 115 -14.25 -1.39 -5.73
N LEU A 116 -13.36 -0.43 -5.44
CA LEU A 116 -11.96 -0.71 -5.13
C LEU A 116 -11.83 -1.47 -3.80
N GLY A 117 -12.60 -1.09 -2.79
CA GLY A 117 -12.64 -1.74 -1.49
C GLY A 117 -12.95 -3.23 -1.59
N ARG A 118 -14.04 -3.56 -2.30
CA ARG A 118 -14.44 -4.95 -2.58
C ARG A 118 -13.40 -5.68 -3.43
N PHE A 119 -12.81 -5.01 -4.43
CA PHE A 119 -11.73 -5.59 -5.24
C PHE A 119 -10.52 -6.00 -4.40
N TYR A 120 -10.12 -5.17 -3.43
CA TYR A 120 -9.04 -5.45 -2.50
C TYR A 120 -9.47 -6.34 -1.32
N GLY A 121 -10.71 -6.81 -1.30
CA GLY A 121 -11.23 -7.75 -0.31
C GLY A 121 -11.37 -7.17 1.09
N TYR A 122 -11.55 -5.85 1.22
CA TYR A 122 -11.98 -5.26 2.48
C TYR A 122 -13.41 -5.69 2.84
N SER A 123 -13.72 -5.75 4.13
CA SER A 123 -15.06 -5.99 4.65
C SER A 123 -15.99 -4.82 4.35
N GLU A 124 -17.29 -5.07 4.22
CA GLU A 124 -18.28 -4.01 3.98
C GLU A 124 -18.26 -2.96 5.11
N ASP A 125 -18.02 -3.35 6.36
CA ASP A 125 -17.87 -2.41 7.48
C ASP A 125 -16.65 -1.49 7.31
N ALA A 126 -15.51 -2.03 6.88
CA ALA A 126 -14.32 -1.24 6.61
C ALA A 126 -14.50 -0.28 5.43
N ILE A 127 -15.20 -0.73 4.38
CA ILE A 127 -15.55 0.07 3.20
C ILE A 127 -16.47 1.22 3.59
N ALA A 128 -17.59 0.91 4.25
CA ALA A 128 -18.55 1.91 4.73
C ALA A 128 -17.90 2.92 5.69
N GLY A 129 -17.04 2.45 6.59
CA GLY A 129 -16.26 3.31 7.48
C GLY A 129 -15.37 4.30 6.72
N PHE A 130 -14.67 3.83 5.68
CA PHE A 130 -13.79 4.67 4.87
C PHE A 130 -14.57 5.71 4.04
N VAL A 131 -15.60 5.28 3.31
CA VAL A 131 -16.46 6.17 2.50
C VAL A 131 -17.13 7.22 3.37
N GLY A 132 -17.56 6.86 4.58
CA GLY A 132 -18.12 7.79 5.55
C GLY A 132 -17.11 8.84 6.03
N VAL A 133 -15.84 8.47 6.25
CA VAL A 133 -14.77 9.41 6.61
C VAL A 133 -14.47 10.38 5.48
N LEU A 134 -14.31 9.88 4.25
CA LEU A 134 -14.05 10.71 3.08
C LEU A 134 -15.19 11.69 2.83
N SER A 135 -16.42 11.20 2.87
CA SER A 135 -17.62 12.05 2.74
C SER A 135 -17.58 13.20 3.74
N ARG A 136 -17.29 12.93 5.02
CA ARG A 136 -17.17 14.00 6.04
C ARG A 136 -16.02 14.97 5.77
N ALA A 137 -14.86 14.48 5.33
CA ALA A 137 -13.72 15.33 5.01
C ALA A 137 -14.02 16.28 3.83
N VAL A 138 -14.66 15.76 2.78
CA VAL A 138 -15.10 16.55 1.62
C VAL A 138 -16.17 17.57 2.04
N HIS A 139 -17.17 17.16 2.82
CA HIS A 139 -18.19 18.09 3.32
C HIS A 139 -17.57 19.18 4.22
N SER A 140 -16.59 18.84 5.06
CA SER A 140 -15.87 19.81 5.87
C SER A 140 -15.10 20.81 5.01
N ALA A 141 -14.39 20.34 3.98
CA ALA A 141 -13.61 21.19 3.09
C ALA A 141 -14.49 22.14 2.25
N LEU A 142 -15.67 21.68 1.82
CA LEU A 142 -16.63 22.49 1.08
C LEU A 142 -17.41 23.47 1.98
N SER A 143 -17.66 23.10 3.24
CA SER A 143 -18.39 23.94 4.20
C SER A 143 -17.55 25.09 4.78
N THR A 144 -16.21 25.04 4.66
CA THR A 144 -15.32 26.12 5.10
C THR A 144 -15.35 27.39 4.24
N GLY A 145 -16.22 27.49 3.23
CA GLY A 145 -16.37 28.69 2.39
C GLY A 145 -15.10 29.04 1.57
N PRO A 146 -15.16 30.00 0.64
CA PRO A 146 -13.99 30.40 -0.12
C PRO A 146 -13.04 31.17 0.79
N VAL A 147 -12.03 30.49 1.35
CA VAL A 147 -10.83 31.16 1.80
C VAL A 147 -10.20 31.77 0.54
N SER A 148 -10.23 33.10 0.41
CA SER A 148 -9.54 33.80 -0.67
C SER A 148 -8.08 33.31 -0.68
N TRP A 149 -7.71 32.60 -1.74
CA TRP A 149 -6.37 32.07 -1.93
C TRP A 149 -5.39 33.23 -2.07
N SER A 150 -4.76 33.64 -0.97
CA SER A 150 -3.66 34.62 -0.95
C SER A 150 -2.31 33.91 -1.04
N GLY A 151 -2.13 33.09 -2.08
CA GLY A 151 -0.82 32.70 -2.63
C GLY A 151 0.33 32.36 -1.68
N ARG A 152 0.07 31.84 -0.47
CA ARG A 152 1.13 31.50 0.49
C ARG A 152 1.01 30.02 0.88
N VAL A 153 2.02 29.26 0.47
CA VAL A 153 2.26 27.88 0.88
C VAL A 153 2.34 27.83 2.41
N PRO A 154 1.52 27.01 3.10
CA PRO A 154 1.70 26.78 4.53
C PRO A 154 3.04 26.09 4.76
N PRO A 155 3.88 26.56 5.70
CA PRO A 155 5.11 25.86 6.04
C PRO A 155 4.76 24.47 6.60
N ALA A 156 5.38 23.46 6.01
CA ALA A 156 5.39 22.11 6.53
C ALA A 156 5.72 22.11 8.02
N LEU A 157 4.97 21.30 8.76
CA LEU A 157 5.11 21.02 10.18
C LEU A 157 6.60 20.93 10.59
N SER A 158 7.09 22.02 11.17
CA SER A 158 8.32 22.04 11.93
C SER A 158 8.11 21.20 13.19
N GLY A 159 8.55 19.94 13.11
CA GLY A 159 8.73 19.10 14.28
C GLY A 159 9.76 19.74 15.20
N GLY A 160 9.26 20.35 16.28
CA GLY A 160 10.07 20.78 17.41
C GLY A 160 10.30 19.64 18.41
N ARG A 161 11.41 19.81 19.14
CA ARG A 161 12.00 19.04 20.26
C ARG A 161 13.11 18.08 19.80
N SER A 162 14.34 18.16 20.31
CA SER A 162 14.84 18.75 21.58
C SER A 162 16.08 19.59 21.37
#